data_AF-A0A2K5JXI9-F1
#
_entry.id   AF-A0A2K5JXI9-F1
#
_cell.length_a   1.000
_cell.length_b   1.000
_cell.length_c   1.000
_cell.angle_alpha   90.00
_cell.angle_beta   90.00
_cell.angle_gamma   90.00
#
_symmetry.space_group_name_H-M   'P 1'
#
loop_
_entity.id
_entity.type
_entity.pdbx_description
1 polymer ?
#
loop_
_entity_poly.entity_id
_entity_poly.type
_entity_poly.pdbx_seq_one_letter_code
_entity_poly.pdbx_strand_id
1 'polypeptide(L)'
;DIMMTQTPLSLCAIQMTQSPSSLSASVGDTVTITCRASQSIGSNLAWYQQKPRKVPKLLIYAASTLQSEVPSRFSGSGSGTDLTLTISSLQPEDVATYYCQKCDSAPPTVIQACT
;
A
#
# COMPACT_ATOMS: atom_id res chain seq x y z
N ASP A 1 16.36 -19.90 -2.77
CA ASP A 1 15.22 -20.28 -1.89
C ASP A 1 15.38 -19.67 -0.51
N ILE A 2 14.43 -18.84 -0.09
CA ILE A 2 14.29 -18.38 1.30
C ILE A 2 12.80 -18.40 1.64
N MET A 3 12.46 -19.21 2.64
CA MET A 3 11.11 -19.38 3.19
C MET A 3 10.98 -18.51 4.43
N MET A 4 9.92 -17.70 4.50
CA MET A 4 9.54 -16.97 5.72
C MET A 4 8.25 -17.60 6.26
N THR A 5 8.35 -18.26 7.41
CA THR A 5 7.21 -18.81 8.15
C THR A 5 6.42 -17.68 8.80
N GLN A 6 5.09 -17.68 8.64
CA GLN A 6 4.20 -16.81 9.41
C GLN A 6 3.78 -17.54 10.69
N THR A 7 4.36 -17.14 11.81
CA THR A 7 3.76 -17.37 13.13
C THR A 7 2.70 -16.29 13.36
N PRO A 8 1.43 -16.63 13.61
CA PRO A 8 0.44 -15.64 14.02
C PRO A 8 0.72 -15.26 15.48
N LEU A 9 1.08 -14.00 15.72
CA LEU A 9 1.07 -13.44 17.07
C LEU A 9 0.35 -12.08 17.08
N SER A 10 -0.73 -12.06 17.87
CA SER A 10 -1.49 -10.92 18.39
C SER A 10 -2.75 -10.47 17.64
N LEU A 11 -3.87 -10.49 18.38
CA LEU A 11 -5.25 -10.25 17.95
C LEU A 11 -5.65 -8.75 17.88
N CYS A 12 -4.73 -7.80 18.02
CA CYS A 12 -5.04 -6.35 17.98
C CYS A 12 -4.25 -5.52 16.93
N ALA A 13 -3.57 -6.13 15.96
CA ALA A 13 -3.01 -5.40 14.82
C ALA A 13 -3.93 -5.52 13.59
N ILE A 14 -4.21 -4.40 12.91
CA ILE A 14 -4.86 -4.46 11.58
C ILE A 14 -3.84 -5.05 10.61
N GLN A 15 -4.17 -6.20 10.05
CA GLN A 15 -3.34 -6.92 9.10
C GLN A 15 -3.59 -6.36 7.70
N MET A 16 -2.50 -6.11 6.96
CA MET A 16 -2.52 -5.64 5.58
C MET A 16 -2.03 -6.75 4.66
N THR A 17 -2.82 -7.10 3.64
CA THR A 17 -2.49 -8.14 2.66
C THR A 17 -2.50 -7.55 1.26
N GLN A 18 -1.44 -7.75 0.49
CA GLN A 18 -1.32 -7.22 -0.88
C GLN A 18 -1.36 -8.34 -1.93
N SER A 19 -1.91 -8.03 -3.10
CA SER A 19 -1.92 -8.92 -4.25
C SER A 19 -1.75 -8.16 -5.58
N PRO A 20 -1.07 -8.72 -6.57
CA PRO A 20 -0.23 -9.92 -6.48
C PRO A 20 1.05 -9.64 -5.67
N SER A 21 1.73 -10.71 -5.19
CA SER A 21 3.02 -10.58 -4.49
C SER A 21 4.16 -10.15 -5.41
N SER A 22 4.05 -10.45 -6.71
CA SER A 22 4.92 -9.98 -7.78
C SER A 22 4.15 -9.99 -9.09
N LEU A 23 4.47 -9.06 -9.99
CA LEU A 23 3.93 -9.03 -11.34
C LEU A 23 5.02 -8.63 -12.33
N SER A 24 4.89 -9.08 -13.56
CA SER A 24 5.69 -8.65 -14.71
C SER A 24 4.75 -8.09 -15.76
N ALA A 25 5.10 -6.96 -16.35
CA ALA A 25 4.30 -6.24 -17.33
C ALA A 25 5.22 -5.49 -18.30
N SER A 26 4.69 -5.12 -19.47
CA SER A 26 5.40 -4.38 -20.50
C SER A 26 5.28 -2.87 -20.30
N VAL A 27 6.19 -2.11 -20.89
CA VAL A 27 6.07 -0.65 -20.95
C VAL A 27 4.77 -0.27 -21.64
N GLY A 28 4.02 0.65 -21.03
CA GLY A 28 2.70 1.08 -21.50
C GLY A 28 1.53 0.28 -20.93
N ASP A 29 1.76 -0.86 -20.29
CA ASP A 29 0.70 -1.64 -19.65
C ASP A 29 0.09 -0.87 -18.47
N THR A 30 -1.16 -1.20 -18.14
CA THR A 30 -1.80 -0.76 -16.90
C THR A 30 -1.70 -1.87 -15.87
N VAL A 31 -1.11 -1.56 -14.71
CA VAL A 31 -0.98 -2.51 -13.61
C VAL A 31 -1.81 -2.07 -12.42
N THR A 32 -2.39 -3.03 -11.70
CA THR A 32 -3.16 -2.78 -10.49
C THR A 32 -2.66 -3.68 -9.37
N ILE A 33 -2.38 -3.07 -8.22
CA ILE A 33 -2.00 -3.74 -6.97
C ILE A 33 -3.13 -3.51 -5.99
N THR A 34 -3.61 -4.59 -5.37
CA THR A 34 -4.64 -4.51 -4.34
C THR A 34 -4.02 -4.59 -2.96
N CYS A 35 -4.69 -3.96 -2.00
CA CYS A 35 -4.37 -4.01 -0.59
C CYS A 35 -5.67 -4.20 0.19
N ARG A 36 -5.71 -5.26 1.00
CA ARG A 36 -6.84 -5.58 1.87
C ARG A 36 -6.43 -5.47 3.33
N ALA A 37 -7.15 -4.63 4.07
CA ALA A 37 -7.06 -4.56 5.52
C ALA A 37 -7.99 -5.60 6.18
N SER A 38 -7.58 -6.17 7.31
CA SER A 38 -8.43 -7.11 8.08
C SER A 38 -9.64 -6.44 8.75
N GLN A 39 -9.63 -5.12 8.87
CA GLN A 39 -10.71 -4.29 9.39
C GLN A 39 -10.84 -3.02 8.55
N SER A 40 -11.99 -2.36 8.61
CA SER A 40 -12.20 -1.10 7.90
C SER A 40 -11.26 -0.01 8.44
N ILE A 41 -10.51 0.62 7.53
CA ILE A 41 -9.60 1.74 7.82
C ILE A 41 -10.07 3.05 7.18
N GLY A 42 -11.29 3.09 6.63
CA GLY A 42 -11.78 4.24 5.88
C GLY A 42 -10.85 4.56 4.70
N SER A 43 -10.37 5.80 4.64
CA SER A 43 -9.35 6.23 3.67
C SER A 43 -7.94 6.34 4.29
N ASN A 44 -7.72 5.83 5.49
CA ASN A 44 -6.46 6.01 6.23
C ASN A 44 -5.37 5.06 5.74
N LEU A 45 -4.97 5.23 4.48
CA LEU A 45 -3.94 4.42 3.82
C LEU A 45 -2.99 5.30 3.01
N ALA A 46 -1.72 4.91 3.01
CA ALA A 46 -0.70 5.44 2.13
C ALA A 46 -0.07 4.33 1.27
N TRP A 47 0.29 4.69 0.04
CA TRP A 47 1.05 3.86 -0.89
C TRP A 47 2.48 4.39 -1.02
N TYR A 48 3.45 3.49 -0.99
CA TYR A 48 4.86 3.81 -1.12
C TYR A 48 5.51 3.02 -2.25
N GLN A 49 6.52 3.65 -2.88
CA GLN A 49 7.42 3.00 -3.84
C GLN A 49 8.82 2.90 -3.23
N GLN A 50 9.42 1.71 -3.28
CA GLN A 50 10.80 1.49 -2.87
C GLN A 50 11.62 0.88 -4.00
N LYS A 51 12.61 1.63 -4.46
CA LYS A 51 13.64 1.12 -5.39
C LYS A 51 14.72 0.34 -4.62
N PRO A 52 15.43 -0.60 -5.28
CA PRO A 52 16.50 -1.34 -4.64
C PRO A 52 17.50 -0.42 -3.93
N ARG A 53 17.76 -0.69 -2.64
CA ARG A 53 18.69 0.07 -1.78
C ARG A 53 18.34 1.57 -1.63
N LYS A 54 17.08 1.95 -1.85
CA LYS A 54 16.58 3.31 -1.59
C LYS A 54 15.54 3.29 -0.47
N VAL A 55 15.35 4.45 0.16
CA VAL A 55 14.27 4.67 1.12
C VAL A 55 12.91 4.64 0.39
N PRO A 56 11.85 4.14 1.04
CA PRO A 56 10.50 4.24 0.50
C PRO A 56 10.10 5.70 0.26
N LYS A 57 9.48 5.97 -0.89
CA LYS A 57 8.91 7.27 -1.25
C LYS A 57 7.39 7.20 -1.24
N LEU A 58 6.74 8.20 -0.64
CA LEU A 58 5.29 8.33 -0.63
C LEU A 58 4.78 8.61 -2.06
N LEU A 59 3.80 7.83 -2.51
CA LEU A 59 3.11 8.05 -3.78
C LEU A 59 1.73 8.67 -3.56
N ILE A 60 0.93 8.05 -2.70
CA ILE A 60 -0.48 8.39 -2.48
C ILE A 60 -0.76 8.33 -1.00
N TYR A 61 -1.51 9.29 -0.48
CA TYR A 61 -2.01 9.31 0.89
C TYR A 61 -3.54 9.47 0.89
N ALA A 62 -4.16 9.25 2.05
CA ALA A 62 -5.61 9.29 2.19
C ALA A 62 -6.34 8.43 1.12
N ALA A 63 -5.81 7.24 0.83
CA ALA A 63 -6.25 6.27 -0.19
C ALA A 63 -6.14 6.72 -1.66
N SER A 64 -6.42 7.97 -1.99
CA SER A 64 -6.54 8.46 -3.38
C SER A 64 -5.84 9.78 -3.67
N THR A 65 -5.26 10.45 -2.67
CA THR A 65 -4.62 11.76 -2.85
C THR A 65 -3.17 11.59 -3.29
N LEU A 66 -2.86 12.03 -4.51
CA LEU A 66 -1.53 11.95 -5.10
C LEU A 66 -0.57 12.93 -4.40
N GLN A 67 0.60 12.45 -3.99
CA GLN A 67 1.64 13.30 -3.41
C GLN A 67 2.26 14.20 -4.49
N SER A 68 2.73 15.39 -4.10
CA SER A 68 3.41 16.32 -5.02
C SER A 68 4.58 15.64 -5.73
N GLU A 69 4.79 16.00 -7.01
CA GLU A 69 5.84 15.45 -7.89
C GLU A 69 5.69 13.98 -8.27
N VAL A 70 4.62 13.30 -7.83
CA VAL A 70 4.31 11.96 -8.31
C VAL A 70 3.61 12.09 -9.66
N PRO A 71 4.03 11.36 -10.70
CA PRO A 71 3.39 11.42 -12.01
C PRO A 71 1.91 11.08 -11.94
N SER A 72 1.07 11.78 -12.71
CA SER A 72 -0.39 11.58 -12.76
C SER A 72 -0.82 10.19 -13.25
N ARG A 73 0.13 9.39 -13.75
CA ARG A 73 -0.10 8.01 -14.16
C ARG A 73 -0.40 7.09 -12.97
N PHE A 74 0.03 7.45 -11.76
CA PHE A 74 -0.30 6.78 -10.51
C PHE A 74 -1.67 7.25 -10.00
N SER A 75 -2.50 6.31 -9.56
CA SER A 75 -3.80 6.59 -8.98
C SER A 75 -4.14 5.59 -7.89
N GLY A 76 -4.86 6.05 -6.86
CA GLY A 76 -5.27 5.24 -5.73
C GLY A 76 -6.78 5.26 -5.63
N SER A 77 -7.38 4.14 -5.24
CA SER A 77 -8.83 4.04 -5.09
C SER A 77 -9.23 3.09 -3.97
N GLY A 78 -10.51 3.11 -3.62
CA GLY A 78 -11.08 2.27 -2.57
C GLY A 78 -11.17 2.97 -1.22
N SER A 79 -11.80 2.27 -0.29
CA SER A 79 -12.00 2.71 1.09
C SER A 79 -12.46 1.52 1.93
N GLY A 80 -12.45 1.67 3.25
CA GLY A 80 -12.88 0.61 4.16
C GLY A 80 -11.81 -0.47 4.23
N THR A 81 -12.08 -1.64 3.65
CA THR A 81 -11.16 -2.79 3.69
C THR A 81 -10.35 -2.98 2.42
N ASP A 82 -10.86 -2.58 1.27
CA ASP A 82 -10.29 -2.92 -0.04
C ASP A 82 -9.84 -1.64 -0.75
N LEU A 83 -8.54 -1.57 -1.02
CA LEU A 83 -7.88 -0.41 -1.63
C LEU A 83 -7.00 -0.87 -2.79
N THR A 84 -6.79 0.01 -3.77
CA THR A 84 -5.96 -0.29 -4.93
C THR A 84 -4.99 0.84 -5.25
N LEU A 85 -3.86 0.46 -5.83
CA LEU A 85 -2.94 1.33 -6.55
C LEU A 85 -2.96 0.90 -8.01
N THR A 86 -3.23 1.84 -8.91
CA THR A 86 -3.19 1.64 -10.35
C THR A 86 -2.11 2.53 -10.93
N ILE A 87 -1.24 1.93 -11.75
CA ILE A 87 -0.23 2.65 -12.54
C ILE A 87 -0.66 2.50 -14.00
N SER A 88 -1.14 3.59 -14.58
CA SER A 88 -1.44 3.67 -16.01
C SER A 88 -0.14 3.90 -16.79
N SER A 89 -0.01 3.28 -17.97
CA SER A 89 1.17 3.47 -18.84
C SER A 89 2.51 3.27 -18.12
N LEU A 90 2.75 2.04 -17.65
CA LEU A 90 3.94 1.66 -16.89
C LEU A 90 5.23 2.06 -17.62
N GLN A 91 6.19 2.62 -16.88
CA GLN A 91 7.48 3.06 -17.41
C GLN A 91 8.67 2.26 -16.81
N PRO A 92 9.85 2.24 -17.47
CA PRO A 92 11.02 1.54 -16.93
C PRO A 92 11.44 2.00 -15.54
N GLU A 93 11.22 3.27 -15.20
CA GLU A 93 11.53 3.80 -13.87
C GLU A 93 10.55 3.36 -12.77
N ASP A 94 9.43 2.73 -13.11
CA ASP A 94 8.41 2.25 -12.16
C ASP A 94 8.74 0.86 -11.60
N VAL A 95 9.86 0.25 -12.02
CA VAL A 95 10.35 -1.02 -11.44
C VAL A 95 10.79 -0.80 -9.99
N ALA A 96 9.98 -1.29 -9.06
CA ALA A 96 10.14 -1.09 -7.64
C ALA A 96 9.29 -2.10 -6.84
N THR A 97 9.49 -2.14 -5.52
CA THR A 97 8.55 -2.76 -4.59
C THR A 97 7.54 -1.72 -4.11
N TYR A 98 6.27 -2.10 -4.05
CA TYR A 98 5.17 -1.23 -3.65
C TYR A 98 4.55 -1.70 -2.35
N TYR A 99 4.31 -0.78 -1.42
CA TYR A 99 3.76 -1.09 -0.10
C TYR A 99 2.53 -0.25 0.17
N CYS A 100 1.49 -0.88 0.72
CA CYS A 100 0.39 -0.18 1.35
C CYS A 100 0.57 -0.17 2.87
N GLN A 101 0.28 0.96 3.50
CA GLN A 101 0.40 1.11 4.94
C GLN A 101 -0.85 1.80 5.46
N LYS A 102 -1.49 1.21 6.49
CA LYS A 102 -2.48 1.93 7.28
C LYS A 102 -1.79 3.11 7.98
N CYS A 103 -2.31 4.31 7.79
CA CYS A 103 -1.92 5.48 8.59
C CYS A 103 -2.87 5.56 9.78
N ASP A 104 -2.39 5.82 10.98
CA ASP A 104 -3.29 6.25 12.05
C ASP A 104 -3.57 7.74 11.85
N SER A 105 -4.84 8.13 11.75
CA SER A 105 -5.22 9.50 12.08
C SER A 105 -4.75 9.76 13.52
N ALA A 106 -4.10 10.91 13.78
CA ALA A 106 -3.62 11.44 15.08
C ALA A 106 -3.96 10.62 16.35
N PRO A 107 -3.01 10.47 17.30
CA PRO A 107 -3.03 9.41 18.31
C PRO A 107 -4.40 9.27 18.95
N PRO A 108 -4.93 8.04 19.10
CA PRO A 108 -6.24 7.87 19.69
C PRO A 108 -6.19 8.54 21.07
N THR A 109 -7.09 9.50 21.30
CA THR A 109 -7.22 10.22 22.58
C THR A 109 -7.55 9.25 23.74
N VAL A 110 -7.75 7.98 23.41
CA VAL A 110 -7.88 6.86 24.33
C VAL A 110 -6.92 5.77 23.86
N ILE A 111 -5.90 5.47 24.65
CA ILE A 111 -5.18 4.19 24.53
C ILE A 111 -6.19 3.12 24.93
N GLN A 112 -6.95 2.59 23.98
CA GLN A 112 -7.79 1.44 24.25
C GLN A 112 -6.86 0.22 24.33
N ALA A 113 -6.44 -0.08 25.55
CA ALA A 113 -5.89 -1.38 25.88
C ALA A 113 -6.97 -2.41 25.52
N CYS A 114 -6.68 -3.25 24.52
CA CYS A 114 -7.49 -4.43 24.26
C CYS A 114 -7.35 -5.36 25.48
N THR A 115 -8.42 -5.52 26.25
CA THR A 115 -8.59 -6.58 27.25
C THR A 115 -8.78 -7.93 26.59
#